data_AF-A0A1M3K256-F1
#
_entry.id   AF-A0A1M3K256-F1
#
_cell.length_a   1.000
_cell.length_b   1.000
_cell.length_c   1.000
_cell.angle_alpha   90.00
_cell.angle_beta   90.00
_cell.angle_gamma   90.00
#
_symmetry.space_group_name_H-M   'P 1'
#
loop_
_entity.id
_entity.type
_entity.pdbx_description
1 polymer ?
#
loop_
_entity_poly.entity_id
_entity_poly.type
_entity_poly.pdbx_seq_one_letter_code
_entity_poly.pdbx_strand_id
1 'polypeptide(L)'
;MGFIEDIFGIKPFPSHMRQEVERFTTELIQIGEADDFLSERPGRPFNSQCRHIRTREIGKRLHEMGGLPLMEYVHVRINKKLGKNLAAHLEYAWAEIGNWMA
;
A
#
# COMPACT_ATOMS: atom_id res chain seq x y z
N MET A 1 -8.09 -16.63 -9.28
CA MET A 1 -8.56 -15.39 -8.62
C MET A 1 -9.33 -15.78 -7.37
N GLY A 2 -8.64 -15.94 -6.24
CA GLY A 2 -9.24 -16.34 -4.96
C GLY A 2 -9.76 -15.12 -4.21
N PHE A 3 -11.08 -14.94 -4.24
CA PHE A 3 -11.84 -13.90 -3.55
C PHE A 3 -12.23 -14.32 -2.10
N ILE A 4 -11.44 -15.17 -1.41
CA ILE A 4 -11.96 -16.05 -0.32
C ILE A 4 -11.31 -15.87 1.07
N GLU A 5 -10.69 -14.74 1.42
CA GLU A 5 -10.25 -14.53 2.83
C GLU A 5 -10.73 -13.22 3.47
N ASP A 6 -11.45 -12.38 2.73
CA ASP A 6 -11.69 -10.97 3.08
C ASP A 6 -12.86 -10.73 4.07
N ILE A 7 -13.27 -11.73 4.87
CA ILE A 7 -14.44 -11.60 5.77
C ILE A 7 -14.18 -12.00 7.23
N PHE A 8 -13.19 -12.83 7.56
CA PHE A 8 -13.00 -13.30 8.93
C PHE A 8 -11.70 -12.81 9.56
N GLY A 9 -11.67 -11.56 10.04
CA GLY A 9 -10.95 -11.09 11.25
C GLY A 9 -9.45 -11.42 11.47
N ILE A 10 -8.80 -12.17 10.58
CA ILE A 10 -7.44 -12.66 10.72
C ILE A 10 -6.55 -11.55 10.19
N LYS A 11 -5.87 -10.89 11.12
CA LYS A 11 -4.78 -9.98 10.77
C LYS A 11 -3.63 -10.84 10.26
N PRO A 12 -3.08 -10.59 9.06
CA PRO A 12 -1.96 -11.37 8.53
C PRO A 12 -0.63 -11.03 9.23
N PHE A 13 -0.68 -10.54 10.47
CA PHE A 13 0.46 -10.07 11.23
C PHE A 13 0.21 -10.29 12.74
N PRO A 14 1.28 -10.56 13.52
CA PRO A 14 1.19 -10.71 14.96
C PRO A 14 0.87 -9.36 15.64
N SER A 15 0.27 -9.42 16.84
CA SER A 15 -0.23 -8.24 17.57
C SER A 15 0.81 -7.14 17.79
N HIS A 16 2.09 -7.48 17.94
CA HIS A 16 3.16 -6.50 18.16
C HIS A 16 3.42 -5.61 16.94
N MET A 17 3.12 -6.08 15.72
CA MET A 17 3.29 -5.30 14.48
C MET A 17 2.14 -4.33 14.23
N ARG A 18 1.04 -4.44 14.99
CA ARG A 18 -0.17 -3.67 14.76
C ARG A 18 0.10 -2.17 14.74
N GLN A 19 0.88 -1.65 15.68
CA GLN A 19 1.13 -0.22 15.77
C GLN A 19 1.81 0.32 14.50
N GLU A 20 2.77 -0.43 13.97
CA GLU A 20 3.50 -0.03 12.77
C GLU A 20 2.64 -0.15 11.51
N VAL A 21 1.83 -1.21 11.38
CA VAL A 21 0.87 -1.36 10.27
C VAL A 21 -0.16 -0.24 10.26
N GLU A 22 -0.74 0.10 11.42
CA GLU A 22 -1.68 1.22 11.52
C GLU A 22 -0.99 2.55 11.17
N ARG A 23 0.24 2.78 11.65
CA ARG A 23 1.02 3.98 11.30
C ARG A 23 1.25 4.09 9.80
N PHE A 24 1.66 3.00 9.14
CA PHE A 24 1.83 2.97 7.69
C PHE A 24 0.52 3.16 6.94
N THR A 25 -0.57 2.58 7.42
CA THR A 25 -1.90 2.78 6.83
C THR A 25 -2.31 4.25 6.90
N THR A 26 -2.14 4.90 8.06
CA THR A 26 -2.43 6.33 8.22
C THR A 26 -1.54 7.20 7.33
N GLU A 27 -0.25 6.89 7.24
CA GLU A 27 0.70 7.62 6.40
C GLU A 27 0.34 7.51 4.90
N LEU A 28 -0.06 6.31 4.44
CA LEU A 28 -0.55 6.12 3.07
C LEU A 28 -1.85 6.88 2.80
N ILE A 29 -2.77 6.94 3.77
CA ILE A 29 -3.99 7.75 3.65
C ILE A 29 -3.62 9.22 3.44
N GLN A 30 -2.72 9.75 4.27
CA GLN A 30 -2.27 11.14 4.17
C GLN A 30 -1.60 11.44 2.83
N ILE A 31 -0.73 10.55 2.35
CA ILE A 31 -0.09 10.70 1.03
C ILE A 31 -1.15 10.69 -0.08
N GLY A 32 -2.08 9.74 -0.05
CA GLY A 32 -3.12 9.64 -1.08
C GLY A 32 -4.08 10.85 -1.11
N GLU A 33 -4.32 11.48 0.05
CA GLU A 33 -5.13 12.71 0.15
C GLU A 33 -4.37 13.97 -0.28
N ALA A 34 -3.06 14.04 -0.03
CA ALA A 34 -2.25 15.24 -0.26
C ALA A 34 -1.59 15.28 -1.65
N ASP A 35 -0.94 14.18 -2.03
CA ASP A 35 0.00 14.12 -3.15
C ASP A 35 -0.43 13.15 -4.27
N ASP A 36 -1.34 12.21 -3.98
CA ASP A 36 -1.56 10.98 -4.77
C ASP A 36 -0.34 10.00 -4.66
N PHE A 37 -0.51 8.77 -5.14
CA PHE A 37 0.54 7.74 -5.16
C PHE A 37 1.35 7.75 -6.46
N LEU A 38 0.81 8.37 -7.51
CA LEU A 38 1.42 8.51 -8.83
C LEU A 38 1.47 9.98 -9.24
N SER A 39 2.36 10.28 -10.18
CA SER A 39 2.42 11.59 -10.85
C SER A 39 2.47 11.43 -12.36
N GLU A 40 2.15 12.50 -13.08
CA GLU A 40 2.41 12.60 -14.51
C GLU A 40 3.85 12.98 -14.82
N ARG A 41 4.57 13.56 -13.83
CA ARG A 41 5.93 14.07 -14.02
C ARG A 41 6.88 13.54 -12.94
N PRO A 42 8.12 13.20 -13.28
CA PRO A 42 9.11 12.81 -12.29
C PRO A 42 9.57 14.03 -11.48
N GLY A 43 10.05 13.78 -10.26
CA GLY A 43 10.53 14.82 -9.35
C GLY A 43 9.97 14.62 -7.96
N ARG A 44 10.69 15.09 -6.92
CA ARG A 44 10.27 14.88 -5.53
C ARG A 44 8.83 15.40 -5.31
N PRO A 45 7.95 14.63 -4.64
CA PRO A 45 8.23 13.38 -3.89
C PRO A 45 8.19 12.06 -4.68
N PHE A 46 8.14 12.11 -6.02
CA PHE A 46 8.07 10.96 -6.92
C PHE A 46 9.45 10.57 -7.49
N ASN A 47 9.61 9.28 -7.80
CA ASN A 47 10.81 8.77 -8.46
C ASN A 47 10.78 9.00 -9.99
N SER A 48 11.81 8.53 -10.70
CA SER A 48 11.89 8.63 -12.17
C SER A 48 10.81 7.85 -12.92
N GLN A 49 10.13 6.91 -12.27
CA GLN A 49 8.97 6.18 -12.80
C GLN A 49 7.63 6.83 -12.39
N CYS A 50 7.68 8.06 -11.87
CA CYS A 50 6.53 8.80 -11.37
C CYS A 50 5.73 8.09 -10.25
N ARG A 51 6.40 7.24 -9.47
CA ARG A 51 5.83 6.56 -8.29
C ARG A 51 6.26 7.28 -7.02
N HIS A 52 5.35 7.50 -6.09
CA HIS A 52 5.65 8.20 -4.84
C HIS A 52 6.70 7.44 -4.03
N ILE A 53 7.82 8.08 -3.70
CA ILE A 53 9.00 7.42 -3.11
C ILE A 53 8.63 6.79 -1.78
N ARG A 54 7.96 7.57 -0.91
CA ARG A 54 7.60 7.12 0.43
C ARG A 54 6.57 5.98 0.40
N THR A 55 5.65 6.02 -0.57
CA THR A 55 4.65 4.97 -0.76
C THR A 55 5.33 3.64 -1.10
N ARG A 56 6.36 3.66 -1.96
CA ARG A 56 7.17 2.49 -2.28
C ARG A 56 7.96 1.98 -1.08
N GLU A 57 8.54 2.87 -0.29
CA GLU A 57 9.23 2.49 0.95
C GLU A 57 8.28 1.77 1.91
N ILE A 58 7.08 2.32 2.13
CA ILE A 58 6.07 1.69 2.98
C ILE A 58 5.68 0.32 2.42
N GLY A 59 5.45 0.19 1.11
CA GLY A 59 5.15 -1.09 0.46
C GLY A 59 6.24 -2.14 0.70
N LYS A 60 7.52 -1.76 0.58
CA LYS A 60 8.65 -2.65 0.88
C LYS A 60 8.65 -3.08 2.35
N ARG A 61 8.40 -2.16 3.29
CA ARG A 61 8.33 -2.48 4.72
C ARG A 61 7.17 -3.42 5.05
N LEU A 62 6.00 -3.20 4.47
CA LEU A 62 4.86 -4.11 4.62
C LEU A 62 5.18 -5.50 4.07
N HIS A 63 5.85 -5.57 2.91
CA HIS A 63 6.30 -6.84 2.35
C HIS A 63 7.31 -7.56 3.26
N GLU A 64 8.30 -6.85 3.80
CA GLU A 64 9.29 -7.40 4.74
C GLU A 64 8.63 -7.92 6.03
N MET A 65 7.58 -7.26 6.51
CA MET A 65 6.90 -7.62 7.76
C MET A 65 5.91 -8.78 7.62
N GLY A 66 5.19 -8.87 6.51
CA GLY A 66 4.07 -9.81 6.37
C GLY A 66 3.77 -10.25 4.94
N GLY A 67 4.70 -10.04 4.02
CA GLY A 67 4.59 -10.46 2.62
C GLY A 67 3.42 -9.81 1.87
N LEU A 68 2.97 -10.47 0.81
CA LEU A 68 1.81 -10.05 0.03
C LEU A 68 0.51 -9.96 0.85
N PRO A 69 0.19 -10.90 1.78
CA PRO A 69 -1.05 -10.82 2.56
C PRO A 69 -1.16 -9.52 3.37
N LEU A 70 -0.05 -9.02 3.93
CA LEU A 70 -0.05 -7.74 4.63
C LEU A 70 -0.20 -6.54 3.68
N MET A 71 0.40 -6.60 2.50
CA MET A 71 0.22 -5.56 1.48
C MET A 71 -1.25 -5.50 1.01
N GLU A 72 -1.87 -6.64 0.72
CA GLU A 72 -3.29 -6.75 0.34
C GLU A 72 -4.21 -6.23 1.45
N TYR A 73 -3.93 -6.60 2.70
CA TYR A 73 -4.67 -6.11 3.86
C TYR A 73 -4.68 -4.58 3.98
N VAL A 74 -3.51 -3.94 3.76
CA VAL A 74 -3.41 -2.48 3.76
C VAL A 74 -4.09 -1.89 2.54
N HIS A 75 -3.91 -2.47 1.35
CA HIS A 75 -4.55 -2.02 0.12
C HIS A 75 -6.08 -1.99 0.23
N VAL A 76 -6.71 -3.04 0.78
CA VAL A 76 -8.16 -3.08 1.02
C VAL A 76 -8.61 -1.93 1.92
N ARG A 77 -7.82 -1.58 2.95
CA ARG A 77 -8.11 -0.44 3.83
C ARG A 77 -7.99 0.89 3.10
N ILE A 78 -6.97 1.05 2.25
CA ILE A 78 -6.82 2.24 1.41
C ILE A 78 -7.98 2.36 0.42
N ASN A 79 -8.38 1.28 -0.24
CA ASN A 79 -9.54 1.26 -1.13
C ASN A 79 -10.83 1.66 -0.41
N LYS A 80 -11.06 1.13 0.80
CA LYS A 80 -12.23 1.51 1.61
C LYS A 80 -12.21 2.99 2.02
N LYS A 81 -11.03 3.58 2.24
CA LYS A 81 -10.87 4.95 2.75
C LYS A 81 -10.81 6.02 1.66
N LEU A 82 -10.06 5.77 0.59
CA LEU A 82 -9.74 6.72 -0.48
C LEU A 82 -10.47 6.42 -1.80
N GLY A 83 -11.09 5.25 -1.90
CA GLY A 83 -11.83 4.82 -3.09
C GLY A 83 -10.96 4.14 -4.14
N LYS A 84 -11.64 3.58 -5.15
CA LYS A 84 -11.04 2.69 -6.16
C LYS A 84 -9.95 3.34 -6.99
N ASN A 85 -10.06 4.65 -7.29
CA ASN A 85 -9.10 5.32 -8.17
C ASN A 85 -7.72 5.44 -7.50
N LEU A 86 -7.68 5.98 -6.28
CA LEU A 86 -6.44 6.09 -5.50
C LEU A 86 -5.91 4.71 -5.10
N ALA A 87 -6.78 3.72 -4.88
CA ALA A 87 -6.34 2.34 -4.68
C ALA A 87 -5.62 1.76 -5.90
N ALA A 88 -6.11 2.02 -7.12
CA ALA A 88 -5.43 1.61 -8.34
C ALA A 88 -4.07 2.32 -8.49
N HIS A 89 -3.99 3.61 -8.18
CA HIS A 89 -2.71 4.33 -8.17
C HIS A 89 -1.72 3.72 -7.17
N LEU A 90 -2.19 3.30 -5.98
CA LEU A 90 -1.38 2.58 -5.02
C LEU A 90 -0.86 1.24 -5.56
N GLU A 91 -1.71 0.47 -6.27
CA GLU A 91 -1.31 -0.79 -6.91
C GLU A 91 -0.11 -0.57 -7.85
N TYR A 92 -0.22 0.41 -8.74
CA TYR A 92 0.86 0.77 -9.66
C TYR A 92 2.08 1.35 -8.96
N ALA A 93 1.88 2.11 -7.88
CA ALA A 93 2.98 2.62 -7.07
C ALA A 93 3.75 1.47 -6.41
N TRP A 94 3.09 0.36 -6.05
CA TRP A 94 3.70 -0.84 -5.48
C TRP A 94 4.14 -1.90 -6.47
N ALA A 95 3.91 -1.70 -7.77
CA ALA A 95 4.38 -2.62 -8.80
C ALA A 95 5.87 -2.98 -8.61
N GLU A 96 6.19 -4.27 -8.78
CA GLU A 96 7.53 -4.86 -8.65
C GLU A 96 8.08 -4.92 -7.21
N ILE A 97 7.26 -4.68 -6.18
CA ILE A 97 7.64 -4.93 -4.78
C ILE A 97 7.30 -6.39 -4.44
N GLY A 98 8.33 -7.21 -4.24
CA GLY A 98 8.16 -8.66 -4.07
C GLY A 98 7.61 -9.28 -5.36
N ASN A 99 6.38 -9.80 -5.30
CA ASN A 99 5.62 -10.28 -6.47
C ASN A 99 4.31 -9.47 -6.68
N TRP A 100 4.25 -8.24 -6.17
CA TRP A 100 3.08 -7.39 -6.35
C TRP A 100 2.95 -6.97 -7.82
N MET A 101 1.83 -7.37 -8.45
CA MET A 101 1.58 -7.18 -9.90
C MET A 101 2.69 -7.75 -10.80
N ALA A 102 3.36 -8.82 -10.37
CA ALA A 102 4.35 -9.55 -11.18
C ALA A 102 3.69 -10.42 -12.26
#